data_AF-A0A2G9YNJ7-F1
#
_entry.id   AF-A0A2G9YNJ7-F1
#
_cell.length_a   1.000
_cell.length_b   1.000
_cell.length_c   1.000
_cell.angle_alpha   90.00
_cell.angle_beta   90.00
_cell.angle_gamma   90.00
#
_symmetry.space_group_name_H-M   'P 1'
#
loop_
_entity.id
_entity.type
_entity.pdbx_description
1 polymer ?
#
loop_
_entity_poly.entity_id
_entity_poly.type
_entity_poly.pdbx_seq_one_letter_code
_entity_poly.pdbx_strand_id
1 'polypeptide(L)'
;MHKRTIGVTIFGIIFIILGLYTILLPLIIYGKLKTISSLVSLVEYMSFVKFFPLIISPFGLIGGLIYIVIGIGVLKLRFWAWYLIIADQFIKIISLPNSGFIFGWQAFDPSKLAIQIGLIAFILWFFMRPKIKEQFLIAEEGLKLKSWYATLIILLLVMTLSIPVFVLEYKFFNSAKRNQPFLVKKPQLIKLAEIDRSSLEDRLSVREIFNLSFLVPEDFALRGFDKKTGILTLGDITNTDKGFIMVENKPSLDVARGVYKVMQFKNTYQFEEALYSNNWGIILLILREISLPHYGDDSHIKRFEASTVKGFIKYGYRKDKDRWLYDCSVYDKLNNGIGNIVLILKGKDFSYDDAVRIISSIKISKKGDAEKYYQRGLQLLADGDPANAQFAFANAYYYMPEKAEYGYMLARTLSTNGKFSLNAAKKILEEILQLKPDYIEAKELLGSLQKIEILPVGKQENKHE
;
A
#
# COMPACT_ATOMS: atom_id res chain seq x y z
N MET A 1 44.65 35.29 24.58
CA MET A 1 43.57 34.34 24.22
C MET A 1 42.23 35.01 24.49
N HIS A 2 41.41 35.28 23.46
CA HIS A 2 40.05 35.76 23.69
C HIS A 2 39.22 34.69 24.39
N LYS A 3 38.50 35.07 25.45
CA LYS A 3 37.65 34.16 26.23
C LYS A 3 36.42 33.82 25.42
N ARG A 4 36.25 32.55 25.07
CA ARG A 4 35.08 32.04 24.34
C ARG A 4 33.81 32.30 25.16
N THR A 5 32.78 32.86 24.54
CA THR A 5 31.48 33.00 25.19
C THR A 5 30.83 31.64 25.48
N ILE A 6 30.00 31.57 26.52
CA ILE A 6 29.27 30.35 26.88
C ILE A 6 28.42 29.87 25.69
N GLY A 7 27.74 30.79 24.98
CA GLY A 7 26.93 30.44 23.81
C GLY A 7 27.72 29.77 22.68
N VAL A 8 28.92 30.26 22.35
CA VAL A 8 29.79 29.63 21.33
C VAL A 8 30.23 28.24 21.77
N THR A 9 30.49 28.04 23.08
CA THR A 9 30.79 26.71 23.64
C THR A 9 29.63 25.76 23.43
N ILE A 10 28.41 26.19 23.78
CA ILE A 10 27.18 25.40 23.66
C ILE A 10 26.94 25.00 22.21
N PHE A 11 26.99 25.94 21.27
CA PHE A 11 26.81 25.62 19.85
C PHE A 11 27.87 24.66 19.31
N GLY A 12 29.14 24.84 19.69
CA GLY A 12 30.20 23.91 19.30
C GLY A 12 29.92 22.46 19.73
N ILE A 13 29.43 22.27 20.96
CA ILE A 13 29.01 20.95 21.47
C ILE A 13 27.77 20.45 20.72
N ILE A 14 26.76 21.29 20.50
CA ILE A 14 25.54 20.92 19.77
C ILE A 14 25.89 20.43 18.36
N PHE A 15 26.78 21.10 17.63
CA PHE A 15 27.19 20.67 16.29
C PHE A 15 27.90 19.31 16.31
N ILE A 16 28.73 19.02 17.32
CA ILE A 16 29.34 17.69 17.47
C ILE A 16 28.28 16.62 17.71
N ILE A 17 27.33 16.88 18.63
CA ILE A 17 26.22 15.96 18.91
C ILE A 17 25.36 15.72 17.67
N LEU A 18 25.02 16.79 16.93
CA LEU A 18 24.28 16.70 15.68
C LEU A 18 25.04 15.90 14.62
N GLY A 19 26.37 16.03 14.56
CA GLY A 19 27.20 15.25 13.65
C GLY A 19 27.17 13.75 13.97
N LEU A 20 27.31 13.39 15.25
CA LEU A 20 27.16 12.00 15.70
C LEU A 20 25.75 11.46 15.44
N TYR A 21 24.72 12.26 15.71
CA TYR A 21 23.34 11.89 15.40
C TYR A 21 23.13 11.66 13.90
N THR A 22 23.69 12.51 13.05
CA THR A 22 23.58 12.39 11.58
C THR A 22 24.26 11.12 11.07
N ILE A 23 25.39 10.72 11.67
CA ILE A 23 26.07 9.44 11.40
C ILE A 23 25.18 8.24 11.78
N LEU A 24 24.44 8.34 12.88
CA LEU A 24 23.56 7.27 13.37
C LEU A 24 22.20 7.23 12.66
N LEU A 25 21.76 8.33 12.04
CA LEU A 25 20.45 8.46 11.42
C LEU A 25 20.15 7.37 10.36
N PRO A 26 21.08 6.99 9.46
CA PRO A 26 20.86 5.88 8.52
C PRO A 26 20.45 4.56 9.20
N LEU A 27 21.01 4.25 10.37
CA LEU A 27 20.65 3.05 11.15
C LEU A 27 19.21 3.12 11.68
N ILE A 28 18.79 4.31 12.14
CA ILE A 28 17.42 4.56 12.61
C ILE A 28 16.43 4.45 11.44
N ILE A 29 16.76 5.05 10.30
CA ILE A 29 15.93 4.99 9.07
C ILE A 29 15.82 3.55 8.57
N TYR A 30 16.93 2.79 8.58
CA TYR A 30 16.92 1.38 8.22
C TYR A 30 15.94 0.58 9.07
N GLY A 31 15.86 0.83 10.38
CA GLY A 31 14.87 0.20 11.26
C GLY A 31 13.43 0.45 10.79
N LYS A 32 13.09 1.70 10.43
CA LYS A 32 11.75 2.06 9.92
C LYS A 32 11.46 1.43 8.56
N LEU A 33 12.42 1.45 7.64
CA LEU A 33 12.27 0.85 6.32
C LEU A 33 12.15 -0.67 6.38
N LYS A 34 12.85 -1.31 7.33
CA LYS A 34 12.69 -2.74 7.60
C LYS A 34 11.26 -3.07 8.03
N THR A 35 10.63 -2.23 8.86
CA THR A 35 9.21 -2.38 9.22
C THR A 35 8.30 -2.24 8.00
N ILE A 36 8.50 -1.22 7.15
CA ILE A 36 7.76 -1.08 5.89
C ILE A 36 7.96 -2.34 5.02
N SER A 37 9.19 -2.79 4.84
CA SER A 37 9.51 -3.97 4.03
C SER A 37 8.83 -5.23 4.55
N SER A 38 8.77 -5.42 5.87
CA SER A 38 8.08 -6.57 6.48
C SER A 38 6.56 -6.53 6.29
N LEU A 39 5.97 -5.34 6.19
CA LEU A 39 4.53 -5.17 5.99
C LEU A 39 4.10 -5.47 4.55
N VAL A 40 5.00 -5.34 3.58
CA VAL A 40 4.63 -5.38 2.15
C VAL A 40 4.97 -6.72 1.46
N SER A 41 5.50 -7.72 2.18
CA SER A 41 5.84 -9.05 1.61
C SER A 41 6.67 -8.99 0.31
N LEU A 42 7.48 -7.93 0.14
CA LEU A 42 8.24 -7.66 -1.08
C LEU A 42 9.49 -8.55 -1.17
N VAL A 43 9.34 -9.83 -1.51
CA VAL A 43 10.50 -10.73 -1.60
C VAL A 43 11.45 -10.34 -2.76
N GLU A 44 10.94 -9.78 -3.86
CA GLU A 44 11.75 -9.51 -5.07
C GLU A 44 12.26 -8.06 -5.19
N TYR A 45 11.55 -7.06 -4.64
CA TYR A 45 11.98 -5.64 -4.70
C TYR A 45 12.93 -5.24 -3.54
N MET A 46 13.35 -6.22 -2.74
CA MET A 46 14.26 -6.13 -1.59
C MET A 46 15.66 -5.62 -1.92
N SER A 47 16.03 -5.51 -3.20
CA SER A 47 17.26 -4.81 -3.59
C SER A 47 17.22 -3.35 -3.16
N PHE A 48 16.13 -2.62 -3.46
CA PHE A 48 16.06 -1.18 -3.18
C PHE A 48 16.17 -0.84 -1.69
N VAL A 49 15.46 -1.54 -0.81
CA VAL A 49 15.52 -1.30 0.64
C VAL A 49 16.88 -1.70 1.23
N LYS A 50 17.54 -2.74 0.68
CA LYS A 50 18.92 -3.10 1.07
C LYS A 50 19.95 -2.07 0.58
N PHE A 51 19.73 -1.48 -0.59
CA PHE A 51 20.61 -0.44 -1.15
C PHE A 51 20.32 0.95 -0.58
N PHE A 52 19.14 1.22 -0.02
CA PHE A 52 18.77 2.54 0.49
C PHE A 52 19.71 3.03 1.62
N PRO A 53 20.07 2.20 2.63
CA PRO A 53 21.15 2.55 3.56
C PRO A 53 22.49 2.71 2.86
N LEU A 54 22.80 1.92 1.83
CA LEU A 54 24.05 2.03 1.08
C LEU A 54 24.14 3.35 0.27
N ILE A 55 23.01 3.87 -0.17
CA ILE A 55 22.89 5.13 -0.90
C ILE A 55 22.93 6.31 0.07
N ILE A 56 22.22 6.25 1.21
CA ILE A 56 22.10 7.37 2.16
C ILE A 56 23.20 7.39 3.22
N SER A 57 23.79 6.26 3.58
CA SER A 57 24.85 6.16 4.58
C SER A 57 26.07 7.01 4.22
N PRO A 58 26.59 7.01 2.97
CA PRO A 58 27.67 7.92 2.59
C PRO A 58 27.30 9.38 2.83
N PHE A 59 26.06 9.79 2.52
CA PHE A 59 25.63 11.16 2.75
C PHE A 59 25.52 11.52 4.24
N GLY A 60 24.97 10.61 5.05
CA GLY A 60 24.88 10.78 6.50
C GLY A 60 26.25 10.81 7.18
N LEU A 61 27.16 9.94 6.75
CA LEU A 61 28.54 9.88 7.25
C LEU A 61 29.31 11.17 6.93
N ILE A 62 29.33 11.57 5.65
CA ILE A 62 30.02 12.79 5.21
C ILE A 62 29.41 14.01 5.90
N GLY A 63 28.09 14.15 5.90
CA GLY A 63 27.40 15.27 6.55
C GLY A 63 27.67 15.33 8.05
N GLY A 64 27.65 14.18 8.73
CA GLY A 64 27.95 14.12 10.16
C GLY A 64 29.40 14.43 10.50
N LEU A 65 30.36 13.97 9.69
CA LEU A 65 31.77 14.36 9.83
C LEU A 65 31.96 15.86 9.63
N ILE A 66 31.28 16.47 8.65
CA ILE A 66 31.32 17.92 8.42
C ILE A 66 30.80 18.67 9.66
N TYR A 67 29.69 18.24 10.27
CA TYR A 67 29.19 18.86 11.51
C TYR A 67 30.16 18.73 12.69
N ILE A 68 30.85 17.60 12.83
CA ILE A 68 31.89 17.43 13.86
C ILE A 68 33.05 18.40 13.60
N VAL A 69 33.50 18.52 12.34
CA VAL A 69 34.56 19.48 11.95
C VAL A 69 34.13 20.92 12.25
N ILE A 70 32.90 21.29 11.90
CA ILE A 70 32.32 22.61 12.24
C ILE A 70 32.34 22.81 13.74
N GLY A 71 31.83 21.87 14.54
CA GLY A 71 31.79 21.97 15.99
C GLY A 71 33.17 22.13 16.63
N ILE A 72 34.16 21.35 16.19
CA ILE A 72 35.56 21.49 16.64
C ILE A 72 36.13 22.86 16.23
N GLY A 73 35.84 23.30 15.00
CA GLY A 73 36.21 24.62 14.51
C GLY A 73 35.62 25.76 15.34
N VAL A 74 34.35 25.65 15.72
CA VAL A 74 33.63 26.58 16.59
C VAL A 74 34.27 26.65 17.97
N LEU A 75 34.56 25.50 18.57
CA LEU A 75 35.21 25.42 19.88
C LEU A 75 36.63 26.01 19.86
N LYS A 76 37.32 25.91 18.72
CA LYS A 76 38.66 26.49 18.46
C LYS A 76 38.61 27.91 17.88
N LEU A 77 37.44 28.54 17.78
CA LEU A 77 37.24 29.89 17.24
C LEU A 77 37.87 30.09 15.84
N ARG A 78 37.80 29.06 14.99
CA ARG A 78 38.34 29.13 13.63
C ARG A 78 37.41 29.92 12.72
N PHE A 79 37.95 30.87 11.98
CA PHE A 79 37.21 31.71 11.02
C PHE A 79 36.37 30.91 10.02
N TRP A 80 36.93 29.85 9.45
CA TRP A 80 36.22 28.98 8.49
C TRP A 80 34.98 28.31 9.10
N ALA A 81 34.97 28.08 10.42
CA ALA A 81 33.84 27.42 11.08
C ALA A 81 32.61 28.33 11.12
N TRP A 82 32.83 29.63 11.30
CA TRP A 82 31.78 30.65 11.24
C TRP A 82 31.12 30.68 9.85
N TYR A 83 31.91 30.67 8.78
CA TYR A 83 31.38 30.58 7.41
C TYR A 83 30.59 29.31 7.17
N LEU A 84 31.12 28.15 7.58
CA LEU A 84 30.44 26.88 7.40
C LEU A 84 29.11 26.84 8.15
N ILE A 85 28.98 27.43 9.34
CA ILE A 85 27.69 27.52 10.06
C ILE A 85 26.66 28.33 9.27
N ILE A 86 27.07 29.49 8.75
CA ILE A 86 26.17 30.36 7.99
C ILE A 86 25.75 29.68 6.70
N ALA A 87 26.72 29.12 5.96
CA ALA A 87 26.45 28.38 4.72
C ALA A 87 25.54 27.16 4.99
N ASP A 88 25.79 26.39 6.05
CA ASP A 88 24.94 25.27 6.47
C ASP A 88 23.50 25.71 6.74
N GLN A 89 23.29 26.86 7.38
CA GLN A 89 21.93 27.38 7.63
C GLN A 89 21.21 27.73 6.32
N PHE A 90 21.89 28.34 5.34
CA PHE A 90 21.31 28.57 4.02
C PHE A 90 21.02 27.27 3.27
N ILE A 91 21.94 26.29 3.32
CA ILE A 91 21.74 24.97 2.72
C ILE A 91 20.56 24.25 3.38
N LYS A 92 20.36 24.40 4.69
CA LYS A 92 19.18 23.87 5.39
C LYS A 92 17.87 24.48 4.92
N ILE A 93 17.85 25.75 4.53
CA ILE A 93 16.67 26.38 3.91
C ILE A 93 16.42 25.74 2.55
N ILE A 94 17.46 25.59 1.73
CA ILE A 94 17.38 24.94 0.41
C ILE A 94 16.96 23.46 0.53
N SER A 95 17.29 22.80 1.64
CA SER A 95 16.96 21.39 1.87
C SER A 95 15.57 21.17 2.47
N LEU A 96 14.87 22.21 2.94
CA LEU A 96 13.49 22.09 3.46
C LEU A 96 12.56 21.31 2.51
N PRO A 97 12.60 21.52 1.17
CA PRO A 97 11.77 20.79 0.22
C PRO A 97 12.13 19.29 0.09
N ASN A 98 13.31 18.84 0.54
CA ASN A 98 13.79 17.47 0.33
C ASN A 98 12.90 16.41 0.99
N SER A 99 12.27 16.71 2.13
CA SER A 99 11.30 15.80 2.74
C SER A 99 10.11 15.54 1.81
N GLY A 100 9.69 16.53 1.03
CA GLY A 100 8.67 16.39 -0.02
C GLY A 100 9.11 15.56 -1.20
N PHE A 101 10.37 15.71 -1.62
CA PHE A 101 10.95 14.86 -2.67
C PHE A 101 11.17 13.41 -2.22
N ILE A 102 11.33 13.15 -0.92
CA ILE A 102 11.48 11.78 -0.40
C ILE A 102 10.11 11.14 -0.12
N PHE A 103 9.29 11.77 0.71
CA PHE A 103 8.06 11.20 1.26
C PHE A 103 6.77 11.74 0.61
N GLY A 104 6.88 12.79 -0.20
CA GLY A 104 5.76 13.53 -0.79
C GLY A 104 5.35 14.75 0.06
N TRP A 105 4.75 15.75 -0.58
CA TRP A 105 4.41 17.03 0.05
C TRP A 105 3.41 16.90 1.20
N GLN A 106 2.57 15.88 1.16
CA GLN A 106 1.61 15.59 2.22
C GLN A 106 2.22 15.03 3.51
N ALA A 107 3.50 14.64 3.48
CA ALA A 107 4.26 14.28 4.69
C ALA A 107 4.84 15.51 5.42
N PHE A 108 4.65 16.73 4.90
CA PHE A 108 5.05 17.94 5.60
C PHE A 108 4.17 18.16 6.83
N ASP A 109 4.84 18.26 7.96
CA ASP A 109 4.26 18.70 9.21
C ASP A 109 4.61 20.20 9.39
N PRO A 110 3.62 21.12 9.27
CA PRO A 110 3.88 22.55 9.38
C PRO A 110 4.53 22.95 10.70
N SER A 111 4.26 22.22 11.79
CA SER A 111 4.85 22.48 13.10
C SER A 111 6.35 22.21 13.11
N LYS A 112 6.79 21.09 12.53
CA LYS A 112 8.21 20.75 12.40
C LYS A 112 8.93 21.74 11.49
N LEU A 113 8.28 22.15 10.40
CA LEU A 113 8.82 23.16 9.50
C LEU A 113 9.02 24.50 10.22
N ALA A 114 8.02 24.96 10.99
CA ALA A 114 8.11 26.19 11.76
C ALA A 114 9.23 26.14 12.82
N ILE A 115 9.36 25.02 13.54
CA ILE A 115 10.45 24.80 14.50
C ILE A 115 11.81 24.86 13.78
N GLN A 116 11.94 24.20 12.63
CA GLN A 116 13.19 24.19 11.87
C GLN A 116 13.56 25.59 11.36
N ILE A 117 12.61 26.34 10.79
CA ILE A 117 12.81 27.72 10.36
C ILE A 117 13.20 28.61 11.54
N GLY A 118 12.53 28.46 12.68
CA GLY A 118 12.85 29.19 13.91
C GLY A 118 14.26 28.91 14.40
N LEU A 119 14.70 27.64 14.40
CA LEU A 119 16.07 27.26 14.76
C LEU A 119 17.10 27.84 13.79
N ILE A 120 16.85 27.77 12.49
CA ILE A 120 17.73 28.36 11.46
C ILE A 120 17.88 29.87 11.68
N ALA A 121 16.76 30.58 11.87
CA ALA A 121 16.75 32.02 12.11
C ALA A 121 17.50 32.37 13.40
N PHE A 122 17.31 31.60 14.47
CA PHE A 122 18.01 31.80 15.74
C PHE A 122 19.53 31.61 15.62
N ILE A 123 19.97 30.55 14.92
CA ILE A 123 21.40 30.29 14.69
C ILE A 123 22.02 31.41 13.85
N LEU A 124 21.38 31.79 12.75
CA LEU A 124 21.85 32.89 11.90
C LEU A 124 21.94 34.20 12.69
N TRP A 125 20.90 34.56 13.42
CA TRP A 125 20.88 35.74 14.28
C TRP A 125 22.00 35.72 15.32
N PHE A 126 22.22 34.58 15.99
CA PHE A 126 23.27 34.45 16.99
C PHE A 126 24.67 34.64 16.40
N PHE A 127 24.99 33.95 15.30
CA PHE A 127 26.32 34.01 14.69
C PHE A 127 26.59 35.28 13.87
N MET A 128 25.55 35.99 13.42
CA MET A 128 25.71 37.28 12.74
C MET A 128 25.89 38.47 13.69
N ARG A 129 25.69 38.30 15.00
CA ARG A 129 25.95 39.36 15.99
C ARG A 129 27.42 39.83 15.91
N PRO A 130 27.69 41.14 15.86
CA PRO A 130 29.06 41.68 15.76
C PRO A 130 30.02 41.09 16.81
N LYS A 131 29.60 41.07 18.09
CA LYS A 131 30.37 40.50 19.21
C LYS A 131 30.70 39.01 19.06
N ILE A 132 29.87 38.25 18.36
CA ILE A 132 30.14 36.82 18.08
C ILE A 132 31.07 36.71 16.90
N LYS A 133 30.79 37.45 15.81
CA LYS A 133 31.62 37.50 14.60
C LYS A 133 33.08 37.89 14.91
N GLU A 134 33.29 38.88 15.77
CA GLU A 134 34.62 39.33 16.22
C GLU A 134 35.42 38.22 16.93
N GLN A 135 34.77 37.26 17.60
CA GLN A 135 35.48 36.13 18.24
C GLN A 135 36.11 35.17 17.22
N PHE A 136 35.65 35.16 15.97
CA PHE A 136 36.14 34.28 14.90
C PHE A 136 37.12 34.98 13.94
N LEU A 137 37.25 36.32 14.02
CA LEU A 137 38.04 37.14 13.11
C LEU A 137 39.35 37.58 13.78
N ILE A 138 40.45 36.87 13.51
CA ILE A 138 41.82 37.34 13.81
C ILE A 138 42.72 37.34 12.56
N ALA A 139 42.24 36.91 11.38
CA ALA A 139 43.02 36.96 10.15
C ALA A 139 42.17 37.48 8.98
N GLU A 140 42.60 38.60 8.38
CA GLU A 140 42.04 39.26 7.19
C GLU A 140 42.27 38.43 5.91
N GLU A 141 41.97 37.14 5.92
CA GLU A 141 41.94 36.37 4.68
C GLU A 141 40.52 36.41 4.10
N GLY A 142 40.32 37.29 3.13
CA GLY A 142 39.11 37.33 2.31
C GLY A 142 38.80 35.95 1.71
N LEU A 143 37.51 35.71 1.41
CA LEU A 143 37.02 34.42 0.95
C LEU A 143 37.63 34.04 -0.41
N LYS A 144 38.66 33.19 -0.43
CA LYS A 144 39.25 32.66 -1.66
C LYS A 144 38.52 31.37 -2.03
N LEU A 145 37.94 31.30 -3.23
CA LEU A 145 37.29 30.10 -3.79
C LEU A 145 38.19 28.85 -3.81
N LYS A 146 39.52 29.02 -3.71
CA LYS A 146 40.52 27.93 -3.61
C LYS A 146 40.67 27.35 -2.20
N SER A 147 39.86 27.77 -1.23
CA SER A 147 39.94 27.25 0.14
C SER A 147 39.15 25.95 0.34
N TRP A 148 39.66 25.04 1.19
CA TRP A 148 39.02 23.74 1.49
C TRP A 148 37.59 23.87 2.05
N TYR A 149 37.26 24.96 2.77
CA TYR A 149 35.91 25.18 3.27
C TYR A 149 34.91 25.54 2.15
N ALA A 150 35.37 26.13 1.04
CA ALA A 150 34.51 26.33 -0.13
C ALA A 150 34.15 24.99 -0.78
N THR A 151 35.11 24.07 -0.85
CA THR A 151 34.86 22.68 -1.30
C THR A 151 33.83 21.98 -0.43
N LEU A 152 33.87 22.17 0.90
CA LEU A 152 32.84 21.61 1.80
C LEU A 152 31.46 22.20 1.57
N ILE A 153 31.34 23.51 1.33
CA ILE A 153 30.07 24.15 1.01
C ILE A 153 29.50 23.60 -0.30
N ILE A 154 30.33 23.48 -1.34
CA ILE A 154 29.94 22.89 -2.63
C ILE A 154 29.50 21.45 -2.43
N LEU A 155 30.24 20.66 -1.65
CA LEU A 155 29.89 19.27 -1.35
C LEU A 155 28.52 19.19 -0.65
N LEU A 156 28.29 19.97 0.40
CA LEU A 156 26.99 20.02 1.10
C LEU A 156 25.84 20.44 0.15
N LEU A 157 26.10 21.39 -0.75
CA LEU A 157 25.12 21.85 -1.72
C LEU A 157 24.79 20.75 -2.75
N VAL A 158 25.80 20.09 -3.30
CA VAL A 158 25.63 18.95 -4.22
C VAL A 158 24.86 17.83 -3.55
N MET A 159 25.19 17.48 -2.31
CA MET A 159 24.48 16.48 -1.52
C MET A 159 23.01 16.87 -1.26
N THR A 160 22.73 18.17 -1.12
CA THR A 160 21.37 18.68 -0.89
C THR A 160 20.54 18.64 -2.17
N LEU A 161 21.13 19.02 -3.30
CA LEU A 161 20.48 19.08 -4.61
C LEU A 161 20.38 17.71 -5.30
N SER A 162 21.13 16.70 -4.84
CA SER A 162 21.06 15.35 -5.41
C SER A 162 19.68 14.72 -5.27
N ILE A 163 18.92 15.04 -4.21
CA ILE A 163 17.57 14.48 -3.96
C ILE A 163 16.57 14.92 -5.05
N PRO A 164 16.33 16.23 -5.29
CA PRO A 164 15.42 16.64 -6.35
C PRO A 164 15.90 16.22 -7.75
N VAL A 165 17.22 16.23 -8.00
CA VAL A 165 17.80 15.74 -9.25
C VAL A 165 17.48 14.25 -9.44
N PHE A 166 17.66 13.42 -8.41
CA PHE A 166 17.34 12.00 -8.46
C PHE A 166 15.85 11.74 -8.74
N VAL A 167 14.95 12.53 -8.15
CA VAL A 167 13.51 12.42 -8.44
C VAL A 167 13.21 12.77 -9.90
N LEU A 168 13.84 13.82 -10.43
CA LEU A 168 13.70 14.22 -11.83
C LEU A 168 14.23 13.15 -12.77
N GLU A 169 15.42 12.61 -12.50
CA GLU A 169 16.02 11.50 -13.25
C GLU A 169 15.13 10.27 -13.21
N TYR A 170 14.61 9.89 -12.04
CA TYR A 170 13.71 8.75 -11.89
C TYR A 170 12.43 8.93 -12.71
N LYS A 171 11.81 10.12 -12.66
CA LYS A 171 10.63 10.44 -13.47
C LYS A 171 10.94 10.44 -14.97
N PHE A 172 12.07 11.02 -15.37
CA PHE A 172 12.51 11.05 -16.76
C PHE A 172 12.76 9.63 -17.28
N PHE A 173 13.47 8.81 -16.51
CA PHE A 173 13.73 7.41 -16.83
C PHE A 173 12.44 6.60 -16.99
N ASN A 174 11.50 6.73 -16.04
CA ASN A 174 10.20 6.06 -16.15
C ASN A 174 9.38 6.57 -17.34
N SER A 175 9.47 7.86 -17.66
CA SER A 175 8.78 8.43 -18.81
C SER A 175 9.35 7.93 -20.14
N ALA A 176 10.68 7.91 -20.27
CA ALA A 176 11.37 7.52 -21.49
C ALA A 176 11.36 5.99 -21.71
N LYS A 177 11.57 5.20 -20.66
CA LYS A 177 11.75 3.74 -20.77
C LYS A 177 10.45 2.95 -20.60
N ARG A 178 9.48 3.48 -19.86
CA ARG A 178 8.27 2.74 -19.44
C ARG A 178 6.97 3.39 -19.93
N ASN A 179 7.04 4.37 -20.83
CA ASN A 179 5.89 5.10 -21.36
C ASN A 179 4.95 5.67 -20.28
N GLN A 180 5.47 5.93 -19.08
CA GLN A 180 4.68 6.54 -18.01
C GLN A 180 4.62 8.05 -18.22
N PRO A 181 3.50 8.72 -17.92
CA PRO A 181 3.44 10.16 -18.04
C PRO A 181 4.32 10.83 -16.97
N PHE A 182 5.18 11.77 -17.38
CA PHE A 182 6.04 12.54 -16.47
C PHE A 182 5.22 13.29 -15.39
N LEU A 183 4.06 13.80 -15.78
CA LEU A 183 3.05 14.36 -14.88
C LEU A 183 1.78 13.51 -14.92
N VAL A 184 1.45 12.93 -13.77
CA VAL A 184 0.29 12.07 -13.66
C VAL A 184 -0.92 12.91 -13.31
N LYS A 185 -1.93 12.91 -14.19
CA LYS A 185 -3.20 13.57 -13.89
C LYS A 185 -3.87 12.88 -12.71
N LYS A 186 -4.50 13.67 -11.83
CA LYS A 186 -5.33 13.13 -10.76
C LYS A 186 -6.39 12.18 -11.37
N PRO A 187 -6.67 11.01 -10.75
CA PRO A 187 -7.65 10.06 -11.28
C PRO A 187 -9.00 10.75 -11.50
N GLN A 188 -9.57 10.56 -12.69
CA GLN A 188 -10.85 11.15 -13.05
C GLN A 188 -11.95 10.58 -12.13
N LEU A 189 -12.80 11.47 -11.59
CA LEU A 189 -13.97 11.05 -10.84
C LEU A 189 -15.09 10.65 -11.82
N ILE A 190 -15.57 9.43 -11.68
CA ILE A 190 -16.81 8.96 -12.28
C ILE A 190 -17.87 8.84 -11.19
N LYS A 191 -19.00 9.51 -11.40
CA LYS A 191 -20.20 9.32 -10.58
C LYS A 191 -20.98 8.17 -11.19
N LEU A 192 -21.12 7.10 -10.43
CA LEU A 192 -21.88 5.94 -10.85
C LEU A 192 -23.30 6.11 -10.35
N ALA A 193 -24.24 6.20 -11.30
CA ALA A 193 -25.65 6.26 -10.99
C ALA A 193 -26.09 4.95 -10.32
N GLU A 194 -27.08 5.05 -9.44
CA GLU A 194 -27.68 3.87 -8.83
C GLU A 194 -28.43 3.10 -9.92
N ILE A 195 -28.09 1.82 -10.09
CA ILE A 195 -28.78 0.95 -11.06
C ILE A 195 -30.21 0.75 -10.57
N ASP A 196 -31.17 0.99 -11.46
CA ASP A 196 -32.55 0.59 -11.23
C ASP A 196 -32.63 -0.94 -11.21
N ARG A 197 -33.15 -1.50 -10.12
CA ARG A 197 -33.33 -2.96 -9.98
C ARG A 197 -34.26 -3.53 -11.05
N SER A 198 -35.13 -2.71 -11.64
CA SER A 198 -36.03 -3.11 -12.72
C SER A 198 -35.32 -3.37 -14.05
N SER A 199 -34.09 -2.83 -14.22
CA SER A 199 -33.26 -3.02 -15.42
C SER A 199 -32.22 -4.12 -15.26
N LEU A 200 -32.30 -4.93 -14.20
CA LEU A 200 -31.44 -6.07 -14.01
C LEU A 200 -31.84 -7.14 -15.05
N GLU A 201 -30.97 -7.36 -16.04
CA GLU A 201 -31.05 -8.54 -16.89
C GLU A 201 -31.00 -9.80 -16.01
N ASP A 202 -31.69 -10.88 -16.41
CA ASP A 202 -31.78 -12.19 -15.73
C ASP A 202 -30.42 -12.90 -15.48
N ARG A 203 -29.30 -12.20 -15.70
CA ARG A 203 -27.92 -12.73 -15.63
C ARG A 203 -27.16 -12.29 -14.39
N LEU A 204 -27.63 -11.27 -13.66
CA LEU A 204 -26.98 -10.71 -12.48
C LEU A 204 -27.91 -10.74 -11.27
N SER A 205 -27.36 -11.18 -10.14
CA SER A 205 -28.10 -11.28 -8.88
C SER A 205 -27.36 -10.57 -7.76
N VAL A 206 -28.11 -9.98 -6.83
CA VAL A 206 -27.52 -9.31 -5.67
C VAL A 206 -27.02 -10.37 -4.70
N ARG A 207 -25.76 -10.26 -4.31
CA ARG A 207 -25.15 -11.09 -3.26
C ARG A 207 -24.68 -10.21 -2.11
N GLU A 208 -24.73 -10.77 -0.91
CA GLU A 208 -24.22 -10.14 0.32
C GLU A 208 -23.01 -10.93 0.79
N ILE A 209 -21.84 -10.30 0.80
CA ILE A 209 -20.56 -10.91 1.12
C ILE A 209 -19.82 -9.97 2.06
N PHE A 210 -19.51 -10.47 3.25
CA PHE A 210 -18.98 -9.69 4.36
C PHE A 210 -19.86 -8.47 4.67
N ASN A 211 -19.29 -7.26 4.55
CA ASN A 211 -19.99 -5.98 4.78
C ASN A 211 -20.37 -5.30 3.45
N LEU A 212 -20.40 -6.04 2.34
CA LEU A 212 -20.69 -5.53 1.01
C LEU A 212 -21.88 -6.26 0.40
N SER A 213 -22.71 -5.51 -0.33
CA SER A 213 -23.73 -6.06 -1.22
C SER A 213 -23.53 -5.50 -2.62
N PHE A 214 -23.50 -6.37 -3.63
CA PHE A 214 -23.28 -6.00 -5.01
C PHE A 214 -23.80 -7.09 -5.97
N LEU A 215 -23.89 -6.76 -7.25
CA LEU A 215 -24.32 -7.67 -8.30
C LEU A 215 -23.20 -8.66 -8.65
N VAL A 216 -23.59 -9.92 -8.80
CA VAL A 216 -22.72 -11.04 -9.18
C VAL A 216 -23.44 -11.83 -10.28
N PRO A 217 -22.73 -12.35 -11.30
CA PRO A 217 -23.32 -13.25 -12.28
C PRO A 217 -24.03 -14.44 -11.60
N GLU A 218 -25.24 -14.78 -12.04
CA GLU A 218 -26.04 -15.83 -11.40
C GLU A 218 -25.36 -17.20 -11.39
N ASP A 219 -24.59 -17.47 -12.44
CA ASP A 219 -23.80 -18.69 -12.62
C ASP A 219 -22.52 -18.72 -11.77
N PHE A 220 -22.16 -17.64 -11.09
CA PHE A 220 -20.98 -17.60 -10.22
C PHE A 220 -21.33 -18.11 -8.83
N ALA A 221 -20.69 -19.21 -8.44
CA ALA A 221 -20.78 -19.78 -7.10
C ALA A 221 -19.47 -19.58 -6.32
N LEU A 222 -19.48 -19.92 -5.04
CA LEU A 222 -18.30 -19.89 -4.20
C LEU A 222 -17.33 -21.02 -4.61
N ARG A 223 -16.12 -20.63 -4.99
CA ARG A 223 -15.00 -21.55 -5.30
C ARG A 223 -14.02 -21.71 -4.17
N GLY A 224 -13.85 -20.66 -3.36
CA GLY A 224 -12.87 -20.69 -2.28
C GLY A 224 -13.10 -19.62 -1.24
N PHE A 225 -12.67 -19.94 -0.02
CA PHE A 225 -12.60 -19.02 1.10
C PHE A 225 -11.30 -19.27 1.84
N ASP A 226 -10.48 -18.22 1.99
CA ASP A 226 -9.27 -18.26 2.80
C ASP A 226 -9.47 -17.38 4.03
N LYS A 227 -9.63 -18.02 5.19
CA LYS A 227 -9.81 -17.37 6.48
C LYS A 227 -8.59 -16.52 6.88
N LYS A 228 -7.36 -16.92 6.52
CA LYS A 228 -6.13 -16.21 6.92
C LYS A 228 -6.03 -14.86 6.21
N THR A 229 -6.30 -14.86 4.91
CA THR A 229 -6.23 -13.64 4.09
C THR A 229 -7.54 -12.86 4.13
N GLY A 230 -8.67 -13.51 4.43
CA GLY A 230 -10.01 -12.92 4.36
C GLY A 230 -10.53 -12.80 2.92
N ILE A 231 -9.98 -13.61 2.01
CA ILE A 231 -10.29 -13.59 0.58
C ILE A 231 -11.36 -14.63 0.28
N LEU A 232 -12.41 -14.19 -0.42
CA LEU A 232 -13.48 -15.04 -0.91
C LEU A 232 -13.51 -15.00 -2.44
N THR A 233 -13.47 -16.17 -3.08
CA THR A 233 -13.38 -16.29 -4.55
C THR A 233 -14.65 -16.91 -5.12
N LEU A 234 -15.24 -16.22 -6.09
CA LEU A 234 -16.41 -16.64 -6.87
C LEU A 234 -16.02 -16.96 -8.30
N GLY A 235 -16.75 -17.84 -8.97
CA GLY A 235 -16.65 -18.06 -10.40
C GLY A 235 -17.61 -19.12 -10.89
N ASP A 236 -17.76 -19.23 -12.20
CA ASP A 236 -18.66 -20.20 -12.84
C ASP A 236 -18.22 -21.66 -12.55
N ILE A 237 -19.10 -22.48 -11.99
CA ILE A 237 -18.80 -23.87 -11.62
C ILE A 237 -18.70 -24.81 -12.82
N THR A 238 -19.26 -24.41 -13.97
CA THR A 238 -19.28 -25.16 -15.23
C THR A 238 -18.16 -24.75 -16.18
N ASN A 239 -17.80 -23.47 -16.21
CA ASN A 239 -16.79 -22.92 -17.13
C ASN A 239 -15.79 -21.99 -16.41
N THR A 240 -14.61 -22.52 -16.10
CA THR A 240 -13.57 -21.77 -15.40
C THR A 240 -12.92 -20.65 -16.22
N ASP A 241 -13.12 -20.62 -17.54
CA ASP A 241 -12.58 -19.59 -18.42
C ASP A 241 -13.40 -18.29 -18.38
N LYS A 242 -14.70 -18.32 -17.99
CA LYS A 242 -15.55 -17.11 -17.95
C LYS A 242 -15.00 -16.02 -17.02
N GLY A 243 -14.33 -16.43 -15.94
CA GLY A 243 -13.73 -15.50 -15.00
C GLY A 243 -13.92 -15.87 -13.54
N PHE A 244 -13.56 -14.94 -12.68
CA PHE A 244 -13.71 -15.01 -11.24
C PHE A 244 -13.80 -13.63 -10.60
N ILE A 245 -14.44 -13.57 -9.43
CA ILE A 245 -14.53 -12.38 -8.59
C ILE A 245 -13.87 -12.72 -7.26
N MET A 246 -12.92 -11.92 -6.80
CA MET A 246 -12.34 -12.03 -5.47
C MET A 246 -12.81 -10.86 -4.61
N VAL A 247 -13.26 -11.17 -3.40
CA VAL A 247 -13.74 -10.19 -2.43
C VAL A 247 -12.86 -10.26 -1.20
N GLU A 248 -12.35 -9.12 -0.77
CA GLU A 248 -11.62 -8.97 0.49
C GLU A 248 -12.37 -8.01 1.42
N ASN A 249 -12.40 -8.34 2.70
CA ASN A 249 -12.96 -7.51 3.78
C ASN A 249 -12.08 -6.32 4.19
N LYS A 250 -10.97 -6.08 3.48
CA LYS A 250 -10.00 -5.02 3.75
C LYS A 250 -9.70 -4.29 2.43
N PRO A 251 -9.72 -2.95 2.38
CA PRO A 251 -9.41 -2.25 1.14
C PRO A 251 -7.94 -2.43 0.75
N SER A 252 -7.70 -2.42 -0.56
CA SER A 252 -6.40 -2.28 -1.23
C SER A 252 -5.35 -3.40 -1.01
N LEU A 253 -4.36 -3.44 -1.90
CA LEU A 253 -3.16 -4.28 -1.83
C LEU A 253 -2.53 -4.22 -0.43
N ASP A 254 -1.92 -5.33 0.03
CA ASP A 254 -1.13 -5.42 1.27
C ASP A 254 -0.15 -4.24 1.45
N VAL A 255 0.33 -3.65 0.35
CA VAL A 255 1.20 -2.46 0.31
C VAL A 255 0.62 -1.26 1.06
N ALA A 256 -0.68 -1.01 1.00
CA ALA A 256 -1.28 0.14 1.69
C ALA A 256 -1.57 -0.15 3.17
N ARG A 257 -1.52 -1.43 3.60
CA ARG A 257 -1.79 -1.83 4.99
C ARG A 257 -0.62 -1.38 5.87
N GLY A 258 -0.87 -0.34 6.68
CA GLY A 258 0.10 0.20 7.63
C GLY A 258 1.10 1.20 7.05
N VAL A 259 1.42 1.13 5.75
CA VAL A 259 2.33 2.10 5.11
C VAL A 259 1.78 3.52 5.17
N TYR A 260 0.47 3.71 5.02
CA TYR A 260 -0.15 5.03 5.16
C TYR A 260 0.14 5.66 6.54
N LYS A 261 0.18 4.86 7.62
CA LYS A 261 0.51 5.34 8.98
C LYS A 261 1.96 5.77 9.09
N VAL A 262 2.88 4.98 8.51
CA VAL A 262 4.31 5.31 8.49
C VAL A 262 4.57 6.60 7.69
N MET A 263 3.80 6.79 6.62
CA MET A 263 3.84 7.97 5.76
C MET A 263 2.97 9.14 6.29
N GLN A 264 2.40 9.02 7.49
CA GLN A 264 1.61 10.05 8.20
C GLN A 264 0.34 10.51 7.47
N PHE A 265 -0.24 9.66 6.64
CA PHE A 265 -1.57 9.89 6.07
C PHE A 265 -2.65 9.64 7.12
N LYS A 266 -3.77 10.39 7.04
CA LYS A 266 -4.88 10.24 8.00
C LYS A 266 -5.61 8.91 7.84
N ASN A 267 -5.74 8.42 6.61
CA ASN A 267 -6.42 7.17 6.28
C ASN A 267 -5.89 6.58 4.96
N THR A 268 -6.26 5.33 4.69
CA THR A 268 -5.84 4.59 3.50
C THR A 268 -6.32 5.24 2.20
N TYR A 269 -7.51 5.84 2.18
CA TYR A 269 -8.04 6.53 0.99
C TYR A 269 -7.16 7.69 0.55
N GLN A 270 -6.73 8.55 1.48
CA GLN A 270 -5.84 9.67 1.17
C GLN A 270 -4.48 9.20 0.67
N PHE A 271 -3.98 8.09 1.22
CA PHE A 271 -2.76 7.47 0.76
C PHE A 271 -2.89 6.94 -0.66
N GLU A 272 -3.95 6.20 -0.97
CA GLU A 272 -4.21 5.69 -2.32
C GLU A 272 -4.46 6.83 -3.32
N GLU A 273 -5.13 7.92 -2.91
CA GLU A 273 -5.29 9.12 -3.73
C GLU A 273 -3.94 9.76 -4.08
N ALA A 274 -3.04 9.88 -3.11
CA ALA A 274 -1.71 10.43 -3.32
C ALA A 274 -0.80 9.50 -4.12
N LEU A 275 -1.00 8.19 -4.00
CA LEU A 275 -0.30 7.15 -4.75
C LEU A 275 -0.61 7.21 -6.24
N TYR A 276 -1.87 7.47 -6.60
CA TYR A 276 -2.33 7.52 -7.99
C TYR A 276 -2.43 8.92 -8.59
N SER A 277 -2.05 9.96 -7.84
CA SER A 277 -1.95 11.34 -8.33
C SER A 277 -0.51 11.72 -8.68
N ASN A 278 -0.29 12.91 -9.25
CA ASN A 278 1.07 13.44 -9.40
C ASN A 278 1.73 13.55 -8.02
N ASN A 279 2.89 12.91 -7.87
CA ASN A 279 3.72 13.04 -6.68
C ASN A 279 5.17 13.31 -7.06
N TRP A 280 5.91 13.92 -6.14
CA TRP A 280 7.34 14.16 -6.23
C TRP A 280 8.11 13.35 -5.18
N GLY A 281 7.41 12.71 -4.25
CA GLY A 281 7.98 11.78 -3.28
C GLY A 281 8.42 10.49 -3.93
N ILE A 282 9.73 10.23 -3.98
CA ILE A 282 10.31 9.03 -4.57
C ILE A 282 9.72 7.74 -3.98
N ILE A 283 9.42 7.72 -2.68
CA ILE A 283 8.82 6.55 -2.03
C ILE A 283 7.43 6.27 -2.60
N LEU A 284 6.62 7.29 -2.84
CA LEU A 284 5.30 7.12 -3.44
C LEU A 284 5.38 6.72 -4.91
N LEU A 285 6.38 7.23 -5.64
CA LEU A 285 6.61 6.80 -7.02
C LEU A 285 6.99 5.32 -7.10
N ILE A 286 7.87 4.84 -6.22
CA ILE A 286 8.26 3.43 -6.13
C ILE A 286 7.07 2.57 -5.68
N LEU A 287 6.37 2.98 -4.62
CA LEU A 287 5.19 2.24 -4.13
C LEU A 287 4.11 2.15 -5.20
N ARG A 288 3.93 3.19 -6.01
CA ARG A 288 3.00 3.16 -7.14
C ARG A 288 3.41 2.12 -8.17
N GLU A 289 4.68 2.07 -8.53
CA GLU A 289 5.20 1.07 -9.48
C GLU A 289 4.95 -0.36 -9.00
N ILE A 290 5.16 -0.60 -7.70
CA ILE A 290 4.94 -1.91 -7.07
C ILE A 290 3.45 -2.24 -6.95
N SER A 291 2.62 -1.22 -6.68
CA SER A 291 1.20 -1.40 -6.38
C SER A 291 0.28 -1.34 -7.60
N LEU A 292 0.80 -1.04 -8.79
CA LEU A 292 0.06 -1.12 -10.03
C LEU A 292 0.36 -2.46 -10.69
N PRO A 293 -0.57 -3.43 -10.64
CA PRO A 293 -0.42 -4.64 -11.40
C PRO A 293 -0.40 -4.30 -12.88
N HIS A 294 0.44 -5.01 -13.64
CA HIS A 294 0.52 -4.87 -15.08
C HIS A 294 -0.72 -5.56 -15.68
N TYR A 295 -1.86 -4.85 -15.68
CA TYR A 295 -3.17 -5.36 -16.10
C TYR A 295 -3.35 -5.49 -17.63
N GLY A 296 -2.28 -5.36 -18.40
CA GLY A 296 -2.30 -5.43 -19.87
C GLY A 296 -1.60 -4.22 -20.49
N ASP A 297 -1.85 -4.02 -21.79
CA ASP A 297 -1.21 -2.98 -22.60
C ASP A 297 -1.68 -1.57 -22.20
N ASP A 298 -2.92 -1.43 -21.71
CA ASP A 298 -3.54 -0.17 -21.31
C ASP A 298 -4.12 -0.29 -19.88
N SER A 299 -3.42 0.31 -18.91
CA SER A 299 -3.88 0.38 -17.51
C SER A 299 -4.48 1.76 -17.22
N HIS A 300 -5.69 1.76 -16.67
CA HIS A 300 -6.44 2.96 -16.34
C HIS A 300 -6.77 2.98 -14.85
N ILE A 301 -6.77 4.18 -14.27
CA ILE A 301 -7.12 4.42 -12.88
C ILE A 301 -8.19 5.50 -12.83
N LYS A 302 -9.35 5.17 -12.29
CA LYS A 302 -10.45 6.11 -12.08
C LYS A 302 -10.83 6.13 -10.62
N ARG A 303 -11.27 7.28 -10.13
CA ARG A 303 -11.95 7.40 -8.85
C ARG A 303 -13.44 7.21 -9.09
N PHE A 304 -14.11 6.39 -8.29
CA PHE A 304 -15.55 6.23 -8.40
C PHE A 304 -16.25 6.73 -7.15
N GLU A 305 -17.49 7.16 -7.34
CA GLU A 305 -18.41 7.49 -6.27
C GLU A 305 -19.80 6.92 -6.61
N ALA A 306 -20.31 6.07 -5.73
CA ALA A 306 -21.66 5.50 -5.79
C ALA A 306 -22.49 6.05 -4.60
N SER A 307 -23.71 5.53 -4.40
CA SER A 307 -24.62 6.04 -3.37
C SER A 307 -24.03 5.97 -1.96
N THR A 308 -23.56 4.80 -1.52
CA THR A 308 -23.01 4.62 -0.15
C THR A 308 -21.50 4.53 -0.07
N VAL A 309 -20.83 4.31 -1.21
CA VAL A 309 -19.37 4.06 -1.27
C VAL A 309 -18.67 5.01 -2.23
N LYS A 310 -17.35 5.03 -2.12
CA LYS A 310 -16.43 5.62 -3.09
C LYS A 310 -15.14 4.83 -3.12
N GLY A 311 -14.27 5.10 -4.09
CA GLY A 311 -12.99 4.43 -4.12
C GLY A 311 -12.24 4.58 -5.43
N PHE A 312 -11.40 3.61 -5.73
CA PHE A 312 -10.55 3.58 -6.91
C PHE A 312 -10.79 2.30 -7.71
N ILE A 313 -10.94 2.45 -9.03
CA ILE A 313 -11.00 1.35 -9.99
C ILE A 313 -9.71 1.40 -10.79
N LYS A 314 -8.91 0.35 -10.67
CA LYS A 314 -7.76 0.09 -11.53
C LYS A 314 -8.19 -0.97 -12.53
N TYR A 315 -8.08 -0.71 -13.82
CA TYR A 315 -8.51 -1.69 -14.81
C TYR A 315 -7.67 -1.69 -16.06
N GLY A 316 -7.66 -2.82 -16.75
CA GLY A 316 -7.00 -3.01 -18.02
C GLY A 316 -7.54 -4.24 -18.75
N TYR A 317 -7.27 -4.29 -20.04
CA TYR A 317 -7.62 -5.44 -20.88
C TYR A 317 -6.38 -6.16 -21.36
N ARG A 318 -6.34 -7.47 -21.11
CA ARG A 318 -5.31 -8.37 -21.60
C ARG A 318 -5.75 -9.02 -22.89
N LYS A 319 -5.31 -8.48 -24.02
CA LYS A 319 -5.61 -9.01 -25.36
C LYS A 319 -5.15 -10.46 -25.52
N ASP A 320 -3.99 -10.81 -24.95
CA ASP A 320 -3.41 -12.16 -25.02
C ASP A 320 -4.27 -13.25 -24.34
N LYS A 321 -5.07 -12.85 -23.34
CA LYS A 321 -5.93 -13.78 -22.58
C LYS A 321 -7.42 -13.57 -22.84
N ASP A 322 -7.78 -12.53 -23.59
CA ASP A 322 -9.15 -12.03 -23.73
C ASP A 322 -9.79 -11.81 -22.35
N ARG A 323 -9.14 -11.03 -21.49
CA ARG A 323 -9.61 -10.80 -20.11
C ARG A 323 -9.55 -9.35 -19.70
N TRP A 324 -10.65 -8.89 -19.13
CA TRP A 324 -10.68 -7.67 -18.34
C TRP A 324 -10.25 -7.95 -16.90
N LEU A 325 -9.40 -7.09 -16.37
CA LEU A 325 -9.00 -7.10 -14.97
C LEU A 325 -9.44 -5.78 -14.35
N TYR A 326 -10.16 -5.85 -13.24
CA TYR A 326 -10.54 -4.71 -12.42
C TYR A 326 -10.10 -4.98 -10.97
N ASP A 327 -9.46 -4.01 -10.31
CA ASP A 327 -9.16 -3.98 -8.88
C ASP A 327 -9.81 -2.73 -8.29
N CYS A 328 -10.82 -2.98 -7.46
CA CYS A 328 -11.69 -1.96 -6.92
C CYS A 328 -11.48 -1.85 -5.43
N SER A 329 -10.78 -0.81 -5.00
CA SER A 329 -10.61 -0.49 -3.59
C SER A 329 -11.81 0.32 -3.11
N VAL A 330 -12.55 -0.20 -2.13
CA VAL A 330 -13.85 0.31 -1.68
C VAL A 330 -13.76 0.96 -0.30
N TYR A 331 -14.30 2.17 -0.21
CA TYR A 331 -14.33 2.99 0.98
C TYR A 331 -15.74 3.51 1.25
N ASP A 332 -16.05 3.79 2.52
CA ASP A 332 -17.24 4.56 2.86
C ASP A 332 -17.07 6.06 2.57
N LYS A 333 -18.13 6.83 2.76
CA LYS A 333 -18.08 8.30 2.58
C LYS A 333 -17.10 8.99 3.54
N LEU A 334 -16.84 8.39 4.71
CA LEU A 334 -15.91 8.88 5.73
C LEU A 334 -14.43 8.50 5.46
N ASN A 335 -14.14 7.81 4.36
CA ASN A 335 -12.82 7.30 3.96
C ASN A 335 -12.33 6.07 4.74
N ASN A 336 -13.22 5.37 5.46
CA ASN A 336 -12.87 4.11 6.08
C ASN A 336 -12.84 3.01 5.03
N GLY A 337 -11.85 2.14 5.18
CA GLY A 337 -11.70 0.96 4.36
C GLY A 337 -12.80 -0.07 4.56
N ILE A 338 -13.53 -0.41 3.50
CA ILE A 338 -14.59 -1.43 3.58
C ILE A 338 -14.15 -2.76 2.98
N GLY A 339 -13.45 -2.73 1.84
CA GLY A 339 -13.05 -3.95 1.16
C GLY A 339 -12.37 -3.73 -0.18
N ASN A 340 -11.93 -4.82 -0.80
CA ASN A 340 -11.44 -4.84 -2.17
C ASN A 340 -12.29 -5.84 -2.98
N ILE A 341 -12.66 -5.46 -4.21
CA ILE A 341 -13.28 -6.36 -5.18
C ILE A 341 -12.39 -6.42 -6.41
N VAL A 342 -11.87 -7.61 -6.71
CA VAL A 342 -11.10 -7.87 -7.92
C VAL A 342 -11.97 -8.69 -8.89
N LEU A 343 -12.20 -8.15 -10.08
CA LEU A 343 -12.93 -8.82 -11.15
C LEU A 343 -11.94 -9.26 -12.22
N ILE A 344 -11.91 -10.55 -12.55
CA ILE A 344 -11.16 -11.08 -13.68
C ILE A 344 -12.17 -11.76 -14.60
N LEU A 345 -12.59 -11.05 -15.65
CA LEU A 345 -13.71 -11.43 -16.49
C LEU A 345 -13.25 -11.68 -17.93
N LYS A 346 -13.79 -12.70 -18.59
CA LYS A 346 -13.48 -13.01 -19.99
C LYS A 346 -14.20 -12.03 -20.91
N GLY A 347 -13.49 -11.43 -21.87
CA GLY A 347 -14.05 -10.39 -22.75
C GLY A 347 -15.18 -10.90 -23.64
N LYS A 348 -15.13 -12.16 -24.09
CA LYS A 348 -16.24 -12.79 -24.84
C LYS A 348 -17.55 -12.89 -24.04
N ASP A 349 -17.48 -12.98 -22.71
CA ASP A 349 -18.63 -13.23 -21.82
C ASP A 349 -19.11 -11.95 -21.12
N PHE A 350 -18.20 -10.99 -20.91
CA PHE A 350 -18.42 -9.76 -20.16
C PHE A 350 -17.81 -8.54 -20.85
N SER A 351 -18.61 -7.48 -20.95
CA SER A 351 -18.22 -6.17 -21.46
C SER A 351 -17.64 -5.26 -20.37
N TYR A 352 -17.11 -4.09 -20.79
CA TYR A 352 -16.74 -3.02 -19.86
C TYR A 352 -17.96 -2.55 -19.03
N ASP A 353 -19.13 -2.44 -19.67
CA ASP A 353 -20.34 -1.95 -19.02
C ASP A 353 -20.84 -2.92 -17.95
N ASP A 354 -20.68 -4.24 -18.15
CA ASP A 354 -21.03 -5.24 -17.13
C ASP A 354 -20.19 -5.07 -15.86
N ALA A 355 -18.88 -4.85 -16.02
CA ALA A 355 -18.00 -4.59 -14.88
C ALA A 355 -18.35 -3.27 -14.18
N VAL A 356 -18.63 -2.21 -14.93
CA VAL A 356 -19.08 -0.92 -14.37
C VAL A 356 -20.41 -1.10 -13.63
N ARG A 357 -21.34 -1.92 -14.15
CA ARG A 357 -22.60 -2.22 -13.49
C ARG A 357 -22.35 -2.91 -12.14
N ILE A 358 -21.53 -3.96 -12.12
CA ILE A 358 -21.13 -4.64 -10.87
C ILE A 358 -20.55 -3.63 -9.87
N ILE A 359 -19.61 -2.79 -10.29
CA ILE A 359 -18.95 -1.82 -9.40
C ILE A 359 -19.92 -0.73 -8.90
N SER A 360 -20.81 -0.24 -9.76
CA SER A 360 -21.81 0.77 -9.38
C SER A 360 -22.85 0.25 -8.40
N SER A 361 -23.09 -1.07 -8.39
CA SER A 361 -24.03 -1.71 -7.49
C SER A 361 -23.50 -1.92 -6.07
N ILE A 362 -22.22 -1.65 -5.82
CA ILE A 362 -21.58 -1.86 -4.52
C ILE A 362 -22.24 -0.96 -3.48
N LYS A 363 -22.76 -1.60 -2.43
CA LYS A 363 -23.34 -0.97 -1.25
C LYS A 363 -22.71 -1.51 0.01
N ILE A 364 -22.63 -0.66 1.03
CA ILE A 364 -22.26 -1.11 2.38
C ILE A 364 -23.46 -1.87 2.94
N SER A 365 -23.26 -3.14 3.29
CA SER A 365 -24.24 -3.89 4.07
C SER A 365 -23.95 -3.72 5.57
N LYS A 366 -24.99 -3.88 6.40
CA LYS A 366 -24.83 -3.83 7.84
C LYS A 366 -23.97 -5.03 8.26
N LYS A 367 -22.98 -4.80 9.14
CA LYS A 367 -22.23 -5.90 9.76
C LYS A 367 -23.24 -6.89 10.33
N GLY A 368 -23.26 -8.10 9.79
CA GLY A 368 -24.29 -9.06 10.14
C GLY A 368 -23.93 -9.90 11.36
N ASP A 369 -24.96 -10.50 11.92
CA ASP A 369 -24.87 -11.46 13.02
C ASP A 369 -24.60 -12.86 12.42
N ALA A 370 -23.56 -13.53 12.92
CA ALA A 370 -23.15 -14.83 12.43
C ALA A 370 -24.28 -15.87 12.53
N GLU A 371 -25.02 -15.85 13.63
CA GLU A 371 -26.14 -16.79 13.85
C GLU A 371 -27.29 -16.51 12.88
N LYS A 372 -27.59 -15.23 12.61
CA LYS A 372 -28.61 -14.86 11.62
C LYS A 372 -28.24 -15.35 10.22
N TYR A 373 -26.96 -15.24 9.85
CA TYR A 373 -26.48 -15.77 8.57
C TYR A 373 -26.55 -17.29 8.53
N TYR A 374 -26.21 -17.97 9.63
CA TYR A 374 -26.31 -19.41 9.75
C TYR A 374 -27.75 -19.91 9.54
N GLN A 375 -28.71 -19.34 10.28
CA GLN A 375 -30.13 -19.67 10.16
C GLN A 375 -30.67 -19.38 8.76
N ARG A 376 -30.25 -18.27 8.13
CA ARG A 376 -30.60 -17.98 6.74
C ARG A 376 -30.07 -19.04 5.77
N GLY A 377 -28.84 -19.53 5.99
CA GLY A 377 -28.27 -20.61 5.19
C GLY A 377 -29.07 -21.91 5.32
N LEU A 378 -29.49 -22.27 6.54
CA LEU A 378 -30.34 -23.43 6.77
C LEU A 378 -31.70 -23.30 6.09
N GLN A 379 -32.34 -22.14 6.20
CA GLN A 379 -33.60 -21.86 5.52
C GLN A 379 -33.46 -21.99 4.00
N LEU A 380 -32.42 -21.39 3.41
CA LEU A 380 -32.16 -21.48 1.97
C LEU A 380 -31.94 -22.94 1.51
N LEU A 381 -31.27 -23.78 2.31
CA LEU A 381 -31.16 -25.20 2.00
C LEU A 381 -32.52 -25.92 2.06
N ALA A 382 -33.36 -25.60 3.05
CA ALA A 382 -34.71 -26.15 3.16
C ALA A 382 -35.60 -25.74 1.98
N ASP A 383 -35.41 -24.51 1.48
CA ASP A 383 -36.10 -23.96 0.30
C ASP A 383 -35.53 -24.49 -1.03
N GLY A 384 -34.50 -25.34 -0.99
CA GLY A 384 -33.89 -25.92 -2.20
C GLY A 384 -32.92 -24.99 -2.94
N ASP A 385 -32.38 -23.97 -2.27
CA ASP A 385 -31.46 -22.96 -2.81
C ASP A 385 -30.05 -23.06 -2.21
N PRO A 386 -29.29 -24.13 -2.53
CA PRO A 386 -27.91 -24.27 -2.08
C PRO A 386 -26.98 -23.20 -2.68
N ALA A 387 -27.34 -22.65 -3.85
CA ALA A 387 -26.59 -21.62 -4.53
C ALA A 387 -26.54 -20.31 -3.73
N ASN A 388 -27.60 -19.94 -3.02
CA ASN A 388 -27.55 -18.80 -2.09
C ASN A 388 -27.09 -19.19 -0.68
N ALA A 389 -27.37 -20.42 -0.23
CA ALA A 389 -27.01 -20.89 1.11
C ALA A 389 -25.49 -20.79 1.38
N GLN A 390 -24.65 -21.10 0.39
CA GLN A 390 -23.19 -21.01 0.50
C GLN A 390 -22.68 -19.61 0.92
N PHE A 391 -23.32 -18.53 0.44
CA PHE A 391 -22.92 -17.16 0.79
C PHE A 391 -23.30 -16.84 2.23
N ALA A 392 -24.48 -17.30 2.67
CA ALA A 392 -24.92 -17.16 4.04
C ALA A 392 -23.99 -17.91 5.00
N PHE A 393 -23.65 -19.18 4.70
CA PHE A 393 -22.68 -19.93 5.52
C PHE A 393 -21.28 -19.33 5.46
N ALA A 394 -20.83 -18.78 4.33
CA ALA A 394 -19.55 -18.08 4.23
C ALA A 394 -19.50 -16.86 5.16
N ASN A 395 -20.57 -16.07 5.22
CA ASN A 395 -20.68 -14.95 6.15
C ASN A 395 -20.70 -15.44 7.60
N ALA A 396 -21.51 -16.46 7.93
CA ALA A 396 -21.57 -17.02 9.29
C ALA A 396 -20.19 -17.49 9.76
N TYR A 397 -19.51 -18.30 8.94
CA TYR A 397 -18.18 -18.81 9.24
C TYR A 397 -17.13 -17.69 9.32
N TYR A 398 -17.23 -16.67 8.48
CA TYR A 398 -16.35 -15.51 8.53
C TYR A 398 -16.48 -14.72 9.84
N TYR A 399 -17.70 -14.47 10.31
CA TYR A 399 -17.93 -13.70 11.53
C TYR A 399 -17.66 -14.49 12.82
N MET A 400 -17.83 -15.80 12.80
CA MET A 400 -17.63 -16.66 13.98
C MET A 400 -16.92 -17.98 13.63
N PRO A 401 -15.63 -17.92 13.24
CA PRO A 401 -14.93 -19.06 12.67
C PRO A 401 -14.56 -20.16 13.67
N GLU A 402 -14.76 -19.93 14.97
CA GLU A 402 -14.61 -20.91 16.05
C GLU A 402 -15.81 -21.87 16.15
N LYS A 403 -16.96 -21.52 15.57
CA LYS A 403 -18.09 -22.45 15.45
C LYS A 403 -17.86 -23.41 14.30
N ALA A 404 -17.35 -24.58 14.66
CA ALA A 404 -17.11 -25.67 13.73
C ALA A 404 -18.32 -26.01 12.84
N GLU A 405 -19.53 -25.91 13.38
CA GLU A 405 -20.78 -26.17 12.65
C GLU A 405 -20.97 -25.24 11.44
N TYR A 406 -20.63 -23.95 11.57
CA TYR A 406 -20.77 -22.99 10.47
C TYR A 406 -19.80 -23.32 9.33
N GLY A 407 -18.56 -23.66 9.68
CA GLY A 407 -17.58 -24.11 8.71
C GLY A 407 -17.99 -25.44 8.07
N TYR A 408 -18.58 -26.36 8.84
CA TYR A 408 -19.01 -27.65 8.33
C TYR A 408 -20.12 -27.47 7.29
N MET A 409 -21.11 -26.64 7.58
CA MET A 409 -22.20 -26.34 6.63
C MET A 409 -21.69 -25.62 5.38
N LEU A 410 -20.71 -24.72 5.51
CA LEU A 410 -20.04 -24.12 4.36
C LEU A 410 -19.32 -25.18 3.51
N ALA A 411 -18.49 -26.04 4.12
CA ALA A 411 -17.75 -27.07 3.42
C ALA A 411 -18.68 -28.10 2.75
N ARG A 412 -19.75 -28.49 3.43
CA ARG A 412 -20.79 -29.38 2.90
C ARG A 412 -21.46 -28.78 1.67
N THR A 413 -21.87 -27.52 1.74
CA THR A 413 -22.49 -26.83 0.59
C THR A 413 -21.49 -26.63 -0.55
N LEU A 414 -20.22 -26.32 -0.25
CA LEU A 414 -19.17 -26.24 -1.27
C LEU A 414 -18.91 -27.57 -1.96
N SER A 415 -19.04 -28.68 -1.25
CA SER A 415 -18.81 -30.01 -1.83
C SER A 415 -19.83 -30.38 -2.91
N THR A 416 -21.01 -29.74 -2.93
CA THR A 416 -22.03 -29.95 -3.96
C THR A 416 -21.86 -29.05 -5.18
N ASN A 417 -20.97 -28.05 -5.14
CA ASN A 417 -20.71 -27.13 -6.26
C ASN A 417 -19.81 -27.71 -7.36
N GLY A 418 -19.47 -29.00 -7.29
CA GLY A 418 -18.59 -29.68 -8.23
C GLY A 418 -17.10 -29.55 -7.91
N LYS A 419 -16.26 -30.06 -8.83
CA LYS A 419 -14.83 -30.32 -8.59
C LYS A 419 -14.03 -29.09 -8.15
N PHE A 420 -14.38 -27.90 -8.64
CA PHE A 420 -13.59 -26.69 -8.43
C PHE A 420 -13.65 -26.13 -7.00
N SER A 421 -14.63 -26.57 -6.20
CA SER A 421 -14.81 -26.13 -4.80
C SER A 421 -14.36 -27.17 -3.77
N LEU A 422 -13.98 -28.38 -4.21
CA LEU A 422 -13.62 -29.49 -3.31
C LEU A 422 -12.38 -29.19 -2.47
N ASN A 423 -11.36 -28.55 -3.04
CA ASN A 423 -10.14 -28.21 -2.30
C ASN A 423 -10.41 -27.18 -1.20
N ALA A 424 -11.29 -26.22 -1.47
CA ALA A 424 -11.72 -25.27 -0.45
C ALA A 424 -12.52 -25.95 0.67
N ALA A 425 -13.45 -26.85 0.31
CA ALA A 425 -14.20 -27.64 1.28
C ALA A 425 -13.27 -28.49 2.17
N LYS A 426 -12.28 -29.18 1.59
CA LYS A 426 -11.27 -29.96 2.33
C LYS A 426 -10.48 -29.10 3.32
N LYS A 427 -9.95 -27.95 2.86
CA LYS A 427 -9.20 -27.03 3.71
C LYS A 427 -10.05 -26.55 4.90
N ILE A 428 -11.31 -26.20 4.66
CA ILE A 428 -12.24 -25.80 5.74
C ILE A 428 -12.47 -26.96 6.73
N LEU A 429 -12.67 -28.19 6.24
CA LEU A 429 -12.82 -29.38 7.10
C LEU A 429 -11.59 -29.68 7.93
N GLU A 430 -10.40 -29.54 7.36
CA GLU A 430 -9.13 -29.67 8.10
C GLU A 430 -9.02 -28.61 9.21
N GLU A 431 -9.37 -27.35 8.92
CA GLU A 431 -9.41 -26.28 9.92
C GLU A 431 -10.43 -26.57 11.02
N ILE A 432 -11.60 -27.11 10.68
CA ILE A 432 -12.62 -27.53 11.66
C ILE A 432 -12.10 -28.65 12.55
N LEU A 433 -11.44 -29.66 11.99
CA LEU A 433 -10.91 -30.79 12.75
C LEU A 433 -9.71 -30.41 13.62
N GLN A 434 -8.97 -29.37 13.27
CA GLN A 434 -7.98 -28.77 14.17
C GLN A 434 -8.66 -28.09 15.38
N LEU A 435 -9.79 -27.42 15.18
CA LEU A 435 -10.55 -26.75 16.24
C LEU A 435 -11.34 -27.74 17.11
N LYS A 436 -11.96 -28.74 16.48
CA LYS A 436 -12.81 -29.75 17.11
C LYS A 436 -12.48 -31.14 16.55
N PRO A 437 -11.44 -31.82 17.09
CA PRO A 437 -10.97 -33.11 16.59
C PRO A 437 -11.98 -34.25 16.69
N ASP A 438 -13.05 -34.12 17.46
CA ASP A 438 -14.11 -35.10 17.66
C ASP A 438 -15.35 -34.86 16.78
N TYR A 439 -15.32 -33.89 15.85
CA TYR A 439 -16.42 -33.62 14.93
C TYR A 439 -16.56 -34.75 13.89
N ILE A 440 -17.43 -35.72 14.16
CA ILE A 440 -17.58 -36.97 13.39
C ILE A 440 -17.98 -36.67 11.93
N GLU A 441 -18.99 -35.84 11.73
CA GLU A 441 -19.53 -35.55 10.39
C GLU A 441 -18.50 -34.83 9.51
N ALA A 442 -17.63 -34.01 10.11
CA ALA A 442 -16.54 -33.37 9.39
C ALA A 442 -15.45 -34.38 8.98
N LYS A 443 -15.13 -35.37 9.82
CA LYS A 443 -14.20 -36.47 9.46
C LYS A 443 -14.75 -37.31 8.33
N GLU A 444 -16.02 -37.69 8.42
CA GLU A 444 -16.68 -38.50 7.40
C GLU A 444 -16.73 -37.78 6.06
N LEU A 445 -17.12 -36.50 6.06
CA LEU A 445 -17.14 -35.70 4.85
C LEU A 445 -15.72 -35.56 4.27
N LEU A 446 -14.72 -35.21 5.07
CA LEU A 446 -13.33 -35.10 4.60
C LEU A 446 -12.83 -36.41 3.97
N GLY A 447 -13.10 -37.55 4.63
CA GLY A 447 -12.76 -38.87 4.11
C GLY A 447 -13.47 -39.19 2.79
N SER A 448 -14.73 -38.79 2.63
CA SER A 448 -15.45 -38.94 1.36
C SER A 448 -14.83 -38.09 0.24
N LEU A 449 -14.47 -36.84 0.52
CA LEU A 449 -13.89 -35.93 -0.46
C LEU A 449 -12.48 -36.34 -0.89
N GLN A 450 -11.71 -36.97 0.00
CA GLN A 450 -10.40 -37.54 -0.33
C GLN A 450 -10.54 -38.74 -1.28
N LYS A 451 -11.55 -39.59 -1.10
CA LYS A 451 -11.81 -40.74 -1.99
C LYS A 451 -12.18 -40.32 -3.42
N ILE A 452 -12.89 -39.20 -3.57
CA ILE A 452 -13.24 -38.65 -4.90
C ILE A 452 -11.98 -38.30 -5.71
N GLU A 453 -10.88 -37.92 -5.05
CA GLU A 453 -9.62 -37.56 -5.71
C GLU A 453 -8.75 -38.79 -6.07
N ILE A 454 -8.98 -39.93 -5.41
CA ILE A 454 -8.22 -41.18 -5.60
C ILE A 454 -8.74 -42.00 -6.80
N LEU A 455 -9.90 -41.69 -7.36
CA LEU A 455 -10.39 -42.31 -8.59
C LEU A 455 -9.71 -41.68 -9.82
N PRO A 456 -8.80 -42.39 -10.53
CA PRO A 456 -8.16 -41.83 -11.71
C PRO A 456 -9.16 -41.62 -12.84
N VAL A 457 -8.99 -40.51 -13.56
CA VAL A 457 -9.57 -40.26 -14.88
C VAL A 457 -9.08 -41.36 -15.82
N GLY A 458 -9.87 -42.42 -16.01
CA GLY A 458 -9.47 -43.53 -16.87
C GLY A 458 -10.34 -44.78 -16.74
N LYS A 459 -11.57 -44.71 -17.26
CA LYS A 459 -12.27 -45.75 -18.05
C LYS A 459 -13.74 -45.34 -18.21
N GLN A 460 -14.00 -44.41 -19.12
CA GLN A 460 -15.25 -44.43 -19.88
C GLN A 460 -14.97 -45.26 -21.14
N GLU A 461 -15.57 -46.46 -21.12
CA GLU A 461 -16.16 -47.19 -22.26
C GLU A 461 -15.53 -47.03 -23.65
N ASN A 462 -14.83 -48.08 -24.09
CA ASN A 462 -15.03 -48.62 -25.43
C ASN A 462 -15.91 -49.87 -25.29
N LYS A 463 -17.23 -49.68 -25.41
CA LYS A 463 -18.17 -50.72 -25.84
C LYS A 463 -18.77 -50.28 -27.16
N HIS A 464 -17.98 -50.44 -28.21
CA HIS A 464 -18.45 -50.69 -29.56
C HIS A 464 -17.51 -51.72 -30.16
N GLU A 465 -17.88 -52.98 -30.00
CA GLU A 465 -17.96 -54.02 -31.04
C GLU A 465 -18.68 -55.25 -30.47
#